data_AF-A0A0M9EA81-F1
#
_entry.id   AF-A0A0M9EA81-F1
#
_cell.length_a   1.000
_cell.length_b   1.000
_cell.length_c   1.000
_cell.angle_alpha   90.00
_cell.angle_beta   90.00
_cell.angle_gamma   90.00
#
_symmetry.space_group_name_H-M   'P 1'
#
loop_
_entity.id
_entity.type
_entity.pdbx_description
1 polymer ?
#
loop_
_entity_poly.entity_id
_entity_poly.type
_entity_poly.pdbx_seq_one_letter_code
_entity_poly.pdbx_strand_id
1 'polypeptide(L)' 'MKKLYILIIMVIYTIPLQTFAQSPYFISIHTGGHVFESNRNIGDTFLLGLGLGYQFNNRLSAAVRMYTGKYDLQ' A
#
# COMPACT_ATOMS: atom_id res chain seq x y z
N MET A 1 -41.08 -0.93 -12.76
CA MET A 1 -39.60 -0.92 -12.86
C MET A 1 -38.91 -0.03 -11.84
N LYS A 2 -39.28 1.27 -11.67
CA LYS A 2 -38.63 2.18 -10.70
C LYS A 2 -38.57 1.69 -9.24
N LYS A 3 -39.62 1.01 -8.76
CA LYS A 3 -39.70 0.46 -7.39
C LYS A 3 -38.74 -0.71 -7.12
N LEU A 4 -38.34 -1.45 -8.17
CA LEU A 4 -37.42 -2.59 -8.05
C LEU A 4 -35.98 -2.10 -7.77
N TYR A 5 -35.56 -1.00 -8.39
CA TYR A 5 -34.24 -0.40 -8.14
C TYR A 5 -34.07 0.07 -6.70
N ILE A 6 -35.12 0.67 -6.13
CA ILE A 6 -35.12 1.13 -4.73
C ILE A 6 -34.96 -0.07 -3.78
N LEU A 7 -35.66 -1.17 -4.05
CA LEU A 7 -35.54 -2.41 -3.27
C LEU A 7 -34.13 -3.01 -3.35
N ILE A 8 -33.54 -3.06 -4.56
CA ILE A 8 -32.18 -3.58 -4.76
C ILE A 8 -31.14 -2.74 -4.00
N ILE A 9 -31.23 -1.40 -4.09
CA ILE A 9 -30.35 -0.49 -3.35
C ILE A 9 -30.50 -0.72 -1.85
N MET A 10 -31.74 -0.83 -1.36
CA MET A 10 -32.00 -1.04 0.07
C MET A 10 -31.43 -2.38 0.58
N VAL A 11 -31.50 -3.45 -0.23
CA VAL A 11 -30.91 -4.76 0.12
C VAL A 11 -29.39 -4.69 0.14
N ILE A 12 -28.75 -3.99 -0.80
CA ILE A 12 -27.28 -3.80 -0.81
C ILE A 12 -26.80 -3.02 0.43
N TYR A 13 -27.57 -2.04 0.88
CA TYR A 13 -27.19 -1.19 2.03
C TYR A 13 -27.56 -1.76 3.41
N THR A 14 -28.54 -2.67 3.50
CA THR A 14 -29.00 -3.22 4.79
C THR A 14 -28.40 -4.58 5.13
N ILE A 15 -27.81 -5.29 4.16
CA ILE A 15 -26.98 -6.46 4.46
C ILE A 15 -25.70 -5.90 5.08
N PRO A 16 -25.40 -6.16 6.37
CA PRO A 16 -24.09 -5.86 6.89
C PRO A 16 -23.12 -6.62 6.01
N LEU A 17 -22.30 -5.89 5.25
CA LEU A 17 -21.12 -6.44 4.61
C LEU A 17 -20.36 -7.11 5.74
N GLN A 18 -20.57 -8.43 5.88
CA GLN A 18 -19.88 -9.25 6.86
C GLN A 18 -18.44 -8.85 6.70
N THR A 19 -17.86 -8.30 7.77
CA THR A 19 -16.50 -7.80 7.81
C THR A 19 -15.63 -8.87 7.20
N PHE A 20 -15.31 -8.70 5.91
CA PHE A 20 -14.50 -9.64 5.17
C PHE A 20 -13.23 -9.77 5.99
N ALA A 21 -12.83 -11.01 6.30
CA ALA A 21 -11.56 -11.28 6.96
C ALA A 21 -10.50 -10.42 6.24
N GLN A 22 -10.01 -9.40 6.93
CA GLN A 22 -9.08 -8.45 6.33
C GLN A 22 -7.88 -9.28 5.89
N SER A 23 -7.65 -9.32 4.57
CA SER A 23 -6.55 -10.09 4.03
C SER A 23 -5.28 -9.67 4.77
N PRO A 24 -4.53 -10.63 5.36
CA PRO A 24 -3.27 -10.28 6.00
C PRO A 24 -2.25 -9.81 4.96
N TYR A 25 -2.45 -10.09 3.68
CA TYR A 25 -1.65 -9.55 2.59
C TYR A 25 -2.09 -8.14 2.20
N PHE A 26 -1.13 -7.25 1.96
CA PHE A 26 -1.37 -5.87 1.54
C PHE A 26 -0.42 -5.42 0.43
N ILE A 27 -0.87 -4.43 -0.34
CA ILE A 27 -0.06 -3.68 -1.31
C ILE A 27 0.08 -2.25 -0.77
N SER A 28 1.28 -1.68 -0.87
CA SER A 28 1.59 -0.35 -0.36
C SER A 28 2.37 0.46 -1.39
N ILE A 29 2.11 1.77 -1.41
CA ILE A 29 2.91 2.75 -2.16
C ILE A 29 3.79 3.47 -1.14
N HIS A 30 5.08 3.59 -1.44
CA HIS A 30 6.06 4.25 -0.58
C HIS A 30 6.76 5.36 -1.34
N THR A 31 7.00 6.48 -0.67
CA THR A 31 7.83 7.57 -1.16
C THR A 31 8.76 8.06 -0.05
N GLY A 32 9.92 8.61 -0.40
CA GLY A 32 10.84 9.18 0.57
C GLY A 32 12.15 9.67 -0.03
N GLY A 33 12.84 10.58 0.65
CA GLY A 33 14.21 10.94 0.31
C GLY A 33 15.19 9.87 0.81
N HIS A 34 16.22 9.58 0.04
CA HIS A 34 17.27 8.65 0.43
C HIS A 34 18.64 9.23 0.09
N VAL A 35 19.58 9.12 1.03
CA VAL A 35 20.99 9.48 0.85
C VAL A 35 21.78 8.18 0.77
N PHE A 36 22.50 7.98 -0.32
CA PHE A 36 23.45 6.91 -0.49
C PHE A 36 24.85 7.44 -0.21
N GLU A 37 25.50 6.86 0.79
CA GLU A 37 26.88 7.14 1.12
C GLU A 37 27.75 5.92 0.81
N SER A 38 28.81 6.14 0.04
CA SER A 38 29.85 5.17 -0.24
C SER A 38 31.21 5.78 0.11
N ASN A 39 32.26 4.95 0.18
CA ASN A 39 33.61 5.42 0.48
C ASN A 39 34.18 6.47 -0.51
N ARG A 40 33.50 6.75 -1.63
CA ARG A 40 33.98 7.67 -2.68
C ARG A 40 33.01 8.81 -2.96
N ASN A 41 31.70 8.52 -2.97
CA ASN A 41 30.68 9.48 -3.36
C ASN A 41 29.53 9.46 -2.36
N ILE A 42 28.93 10.64 -2.17
CA ILE A 42 27.63 10.82 -1.53
C ILE A 42 26.67 11.27 -2.64
N GLY A 43 25.48 10.71 -2.65
CA GLY A 43 24.41 11.19 -3.52
C GLY A 43 23.06 11.03 -2.86
N ASP A 44 22.11 11.83 -3.28
CA ASP A 44 20.75 11.81 -2.79
C ASP A 44 19.76 11.58 -3.93
N THR A 45 18.58 11.10 -3.57
CA THR A 45 17.50 10.90 -4.53
C THR A 45 16.15 10.88 -3.84
N PHE A 46 15.11 11.14 -4.62
CA PHE A 46 13.74 10.80 -4.25
C PHE A 46 13.43 9.37 -4.70
N LEU A 47 12.99 8.53 -3.77
CA LEU A 47 12.56 7.17 -4.04
C LEU A 47 11.03 7.11 -4.16
N LEU A 48 10.57 6.40 -5.19
CA LEU A 48 9.22 5.88 -5.29
C LEU A 48 9.29 4.35 -5.23
N GLY A 49 8.42 3.73 -4.46
CA GLY A 49 8.43 2.27 -4.31
C GLY A 49 7.05 1.66 -4.20
N LEU A 50 6.99 0.39 -4.59
CA LEU A 50 5.83 -0.48 -4.39
C LEU A 50 6.23 -1.60 -3.43
N GLY A 51 5.35 -1.89 -2.48
CA GLY A 51 5.55 -2.92 -1.48
C GLY A 51 4.44 -3.97 -1.50
N LEU A 52 4.81 -5.23 -1.42
CA LEU A 52 3.93 -6.36 -1.14
C LEU A 52 4.26 -6.89 0.25
N GLY A 53 3.27 -7.00 1.12
CA GLY A 53 3.51 -7.39 2.51
C GLY A 53 2.46 -8.31 3.09
N TYR A 54 2.79 -8.82 4.27
CA TYR A 54 1.97 -9.67 5.11
C TYR A 54 1.96 -9.14 6.55
N GLN A 55 0.78 -9.07 7.14
CA GLN A 55 0.54 -8.65 8.50
C GLN A 55 0.31 -9.88 9.39
N PHE A 56 1.25 -10.15 10.30
CA PHE A 56 1.15 -11.27 11.23
C PHE A 56 0.14 -10.99 12.35
N ASN A 57 0.05 -9.73 12.77
CA ASN A 57 -0.91 -9.23 13.76
C ASN A 57 -0.96 -7.69 13.75
N ASN A 58 -1.65 -7.09 14.72
CA ASN A 58 -1.83 -5.63 14.82
C ASN A 58 -0.54 -4.83 15.11
N ARG A 59 0.59 -5.49 15.38
CA ARG A 59 1.87 -4.87 15.75
C ARG A 59 3.03 -5.24 14.83
N LEU A 60 2.91 -6.35 14.09
CA LEU A 60 4.00 -6.92 13.30
C LEU A 60 3.57 -7.21 11.88
N SER A 61 4.34 -6.71 10.92
CA SER A 61 4.22 -6.99 9.50
C SER A 61 5.60 -7.12 8.87
N ALA A 62 5.66 -7.81 7.73
CA ALA A 62 6.82 -7.86 6.86
C ALA A 62 6.40 -7.47 5.43
N ALA A 63 7.30 -6.80 4.70
CA ALA A 63 7.05 -6.42 3.32
C ALA A 63 8.32 -6.51 2.49
N VAL A 64 8.17 -7.01 1.26
CA VAL A 64 9.18 -6.86 0.21
C VAL A 64 8.85 -5.57 -0.53
N ARG A 65 9.84 -4.69 -0.65
CA ARG A 65 9.67 -3.39 -1.29
C ARG A 65 10.69 -3.25 -2.42
N MET A 66 10.21 -2.77 -3.56
CA MET A 66 11.04 -2.39 -4.68
C MET A 66 10.98 -0.88 -4.82
N TYR A 67 12.13 -0.23 -4.76
CA TYR A 67 12.27 1.22 -4.91
C TYR A 67 12.94 1.53 -6.24
N THR A 68 12.51 2.63 -6.86
CA THR A 68 13.17 3.24 -8.00
C THR A 68 13.52 4.68 -7.66
N GLY A 69 14.71 5.09 -8.09
CA GLY A 69 15.24 6.43 -7.93
C GLY A 69 16.60 6.52 -8.61
N LYS A 70 17.01 7.74 -8.95
CA LYS A 70 18.29 8.02 -9.58
C LYS A 70 19.09 8.96 -8.68
N TYR A 71 20.25 8.51 -8.24
CA TYR A 71 21.13 9.31 -7.40
C TYR A 71 21.83 10.40 -8.20
N ASP A 72 21.80 11.61 -7.68
CA ASP A 72 22.66 12.69 -8.10
C ASP A 72 23.94 12.61 -7.26
N LEU A 73 25.01 12.10 -7.88
CA LEU A 73 26.30 11.90 -7.23
C LEU A 73 27.12 13.19 -7.29
N GLN A 74 27.72 13.57 -6.16
CA GLN A 74 28.72 14.64 -6.07
C GLN A 74 30.15 14.08 -6.22
#